data_AF-C3ZN93-F1
#
_entry.id   AF-C3ZN93-F1
#
_cell.length_a   1.000
_cell.length_b   1.000
_cell.length_c   1.000
_cell.angle_alpha   90.00
_cell.angle_beta   90.00
_cell.angle_gamma   90.00
#
_symmetry.space_group_name_H-M   'P 1'
#
loop_
_entity.id
_entity.type
_entity.pdbx_description
1 polymer ?
#
loop_
_entity_poly.entity_id
_entity_poly.type
_entity_poly.pdbx_seq_one_letter_code
_entity_poly.pdbx_strand_id
1 'polypeptide(L)'
;CNFEGADLCGYTQSQEDKFDWTHQYGPTPSLYTGPPSDHTYTAPDKGRYIYTEASVPRREQDRAKLTSPQCPAAPPGGELCLEFHYHMYGEDVGRLNVYVSTEQVTRHPTWTMSGNKSDVWNIARVPLTFDRPFYVEFEAVIGGGPKGDIAIDDVTLRGGSC
;
A
#
# COMPACT_ATOMS: atom_id res chain seq x y z
N CYS A 1 -7.07 8.46 -3.50
CA CYS A 1 -7.36 8.15 -2.08
C CYS A 1 -6.13 8.52 -1.31
N ASN A 2 -6.24 9.60 -0.54
CA ASN A 2 -5.17 10.16 0.30
C ASN A 2 -5.40 9.83 1.78
N PHE A 3 -6.22 8.82 2.07
CA PHE A 3 -6.53 8.31 3.41
C PHE A 3 -6.93 9.31 4.51
N GLU A 4 -7.25 10.57 4.22
CA GLU A 4 -7.65 11.54 5.26
C GLU A 4 -8.97 11.16 5.97
N GLY A 5 -9.88 10.52 5.24
CA GLY A 5 -11.18 10.06 5.74
C GLY A 5 -11.06 8.76 6.57
N ALA A 6 -11.87 8.65 7.62
CA ALA A 6 -11.95 7.43 8.44
C ALA A 6 -12.57 6.23 7.68
N ASP A 7 -13.20 6.47 6.54
CA ASP A 7 -13.79 5.46 5.67
C ASP A 7 -12.77 4.82 4.72
N LEU A 8 -11.49 5.23 4.77
CA LEU A 8 -10.41 4.74 3.91
C LEU A 8 -10.76 4.82 2.42
N CYS A 9 -11.58 5.81 2.02
CA CYS A 9 -12.12 5.93 0.66
C CYS A 9 -12.88 4.68 0.16
N GLY A 10 -13.41 3.86 1.07
CA GLY A 10 -14.08 2.60 0.77
C GLY A 10 -13.15 1.39 0.60
N TYR A 11 -11.84 1.53 0.86
CA TYR A 11 -10.96 0.37 0.94
C TYR A 11 -11.38 -0.53 2.11
N THR A 12 -11.17 -1.84 1.94
CA THR A 12 -11.54 -2.86 2.91
C THR A 12 -10.33 -3.69 3.30
N GLN A 13 -10.25 -4.09 4.57
CA GLN A 13 -9.17 -4.94 5.07
C GLN A 13 -9.62 -6.40 5.10
N SER A 14 -8.73 -7.31 4.72
CA SER A 14 -9.05 -8.74 4.73
C SER A 14 -9.22 -9.25 6.16
N GLN A 15 -10.22 -10.09 6.39
CA GLN A 15 -10.40 -10.78 7.67
C GLN A 15 -9.70 -12.16 7.70
N GLU A 16 -9.10 -12.56 6.58
CA GLU A 16 -8.47 -13.87 6.41
C GLU A 16 -6.93 -13.83 6.52
N ASP A 17 -6.36 -12.64 6.76
CA ASP A 17 -4.93 -12.45 6.90
C ASP A 17 -4.49 -12.46 8.38
N LYS A 18 -3.25 -12.01 8.67
CA LYS A 18 -2.68 -12.09 10.01
C LYS A 18 -2.92 -10.83 10.84
N PHE A 19 -3.13 -9.70 10.19
CA PHE A 19 -3.33 -8.40 10.81
C PHE A 19 -3.74 -7.36 9.78
N ASP A 20 -4.31 -6.28 10.29
CA ASP A 20 -4.77 -5.15 9.50
C ASP A 20 -3.70 -4.06 9.35
N TRP A 21 -3.79 -3.29 8.27
CA TRP A 21 -3.17 -1.98 8.13
C TRP A 21 -3.71 -1.02 9.19
N THR A 22 -2.82 -0.20 9.72
CA THR A 22 -3.13 0.84 10.70
C THR A 22 -3.30 2.18 10.00
N HIS A 23 -4.37 2.90 10.33
CA HIS A 23 -4.65 4.26 9.86
C HIS A 23 -4.22 5.29 10.91
N GLN A 24 -3.27 6.16 10.60
CA GLN A 24 -2.76 7.12 11.58
C GLN A 24 -2.21 8.42 10.98
N TYR A 25 -1.94 9.37 11.85
CA TYR A 25 -1.10 10.55 11.60
C TYR A 25 0.23 10.41 12.36
N GLY A 26 1.22 11.23 12.01
CA GLY A 26 2.50 11.29 12.71
C GLY A 26 3.45 10.12 12.40
N PRO A 27 4.54 9.95 13.17
CA PRO A 27 5.50 8.88 12.94
C PRO A 27 4.97 7.51 13.38
N THR A 28 5.53 6.43 12.83
CA THR A 28 5.27 5.08 13.37
C THR A 28 5.93 4.90 14.75
N PRO A 29 5.38 4.01 15.61
CA PRO A 29 5.91 3.80 16.97
C PRO A 29 7.34 3.27 17.02
N SER A 30 7.77 2.57 15.99
CA SER A 30 9.06 1.88 15.89
C SER A 30 10.16 2.83 15.39
N LEU A 31 11.36 2.73 15.99
CA LEU A 31 12.50 3.59 15.64
C LEU A 31 13.23 3.05 14.40
N TYR A 32 13.79 3.95 13.60
CA TYR A 32 14.55 3.64 12.38
C TYR A 32 13.74 2.90 11.30
N THR A 33 12.44 3.20 11.24
CA THR A 33 11.51 2.74 10.20
C THR A 33 10.34 3.74 10.12
N GLY A 34 9.33 3.41 9.32
CA GLY A 34 8.13 4.21 9.09
C GLY A 34 8.40 5.57 8.43
N PRO A 35 7.37 6.24 7.88
CA PRO A 35 7.51 7.63 7.50
C PRO A 35 7.42 8.54 8.76
N PRO A 36 8.13 9.68 8.79
CA PRO A 36 8.01 10.65 9.88
C PRO A 36 6.68 11.43 9.85
N SER A 37 6.02 11.47 8.70
CA SER A 37 4.76 12.15 8.44
C SER A 37 4.10 11.63 7.16
N ASP A 38 2.82 11.98 7.02
CA ASP A 38 2.01 11.79 5.82
C ASP A 38 2.65 12.38 4.55
N HIS A 39 2.31 11.83 3.37
CA HIS A 39 2.87 12.32 2.11
C HIS A 39 2.22 13.64 1.66
N THR A 40 0.89 13.75 1.74
CA THR A 40 0.15 14.96 1.35
C THR A 40 0.52 16.14 2.24
N TYR A 41 0.61 15.89 3.54
CA TYR A 41 0.94 16.90 4.54
C TYR A 41 2.27 16.57 5.21
N THR A 42 3.32 17.28 4.81
CA THR A 42 4.66 17.11 5.37
C THR A 42 4.76 17.44 6.86
N ALA A 43 3.76 18.13 7.42
CA ALA A 43 3.63 18.39 8.85
C ALA A 43 3.07 17.13 9.59
N PRO A 44 3.71 16.65 10.67
CA PRO A 44 3.36 15.38 11.33
C PRO A 44 1.93 15.28 11.87
N ASP A 45 1.24 16.40 12.06
CA ASP A 45 -0.06 16.50 12.72
C ASP A 45 -1.23 16.80 11.77
N LYS A 46 -1.00 16.82 10.44
CA LYS A 46 -1.98 17.33 9.47
C LYS A 46 -2.49 16.36 8.42
N GLY A 47 -1.84 15.21 8.25
CA GLY A 47 -2.23 14.21 7.25
C GLY A 47 -2.30 12.81 7.82
N ARG A 48 -3.02 11.94 7.13
CA ARG A 48 -3.17 10.55 7.50
C ARG A 48 -2.83 9.62 6.35
N TYR A 49 -2.01 8.64 6.67
CA TYR A 49 -1.63 7.56 5.78
C TYR A 49 -2.00 6.22 6.43
N ILE A 50 -1.79 5.14 5.69
CA ILE A 50 -1.93 3.78 6.21
C ILE A 50 -0.58 3.06 6.18
N TYR A 51 -0.32 2.26 7.21
CA TYR A 51 0.93 1.52 7.34
C TYR A 51 0.76 0.18 8.03
N THR A 52 1.80 -0.63 7.96
CA THR A 52 1.93 -1.86 8.74
C THR A 52 3.02 -1.69 9.79
N GLU A 53 2.71 -2.08 11.03
CA GLU A 53 3.65 -2.13 12.14
C GLU A 53 4.29 -3.51 12.19
N ALA A 54 5.60 -3.58 11.97
CA ALA A 54 6.35 -4.84 11.87
C ALA A 54 6.78 -5.42 13.23
N SER A 55 6.65 -4.66 14.32
CA SER A 55 7.04 -5.11 15.65
C SER A 55 6.11 -6.19 16.24
N VAL A 56 6.46 -6.66 17.44
CA VAL A 56 5.74 -7.72 18.17
C VAL A 56 4.25 -7.36 18.29
N PRO A 57 3.32 -8.28 17.95
CA PRO A 57 3.50 -9.73 17.84
C PRO A 57 3.73 -10.26 16.41
N ARG A 58 4.05 -9.40 15.43
CA ARG A 58 4.26 -9.85 14.05
C ARG A 58 5.44 -10.80 13.91
N ARG A 59 5.33 -11.71 12.94
CA ARG A 59 6.36 -12.67 12.55
C ARG A 59 6.66 -12.54 11.06
N GLU A 60 7.83 -13.02 10.67
CA GLU A 60 8.21 -13.10 9.27
C GLU A 60 7.15 -13.83 8.44
N GLN A 61 6.83 -13.28 7.27
CA GLN A 61 5.77 -13.74 6.37
C GLN A 61 4.33 -13.52 6.87
N ASP A 62 4.10 -12.86 8.01
CA ASP A 62 2.77 -12.32 8.31
C ASP A 62 2.36 -11.33 7.22
N ARG A 63 1.07 -11.30 6.90
CA ARG A 63 0.53 -10.50 5.80
C ARG A 63 -0.63 -9.63 6.29
N ALA A 64 -0.69 -8.42 5.74
CA ALA A 64 -1.83 -7.52 5.84
C ALA A 64 -2.28 -7.13 4.42
N LYS A 65 -3.58 -7.20 4.16
CA LYS A 65 -4.18 -7.01 2.85
C LYS A 65 -5.23 -5.92 2.89
N LEU A 66 -5.11 -4.98 1.95
CA LEU A 66 -6.05 -3.90 1.75
C LEU A 66 -6.56 -3.92 0.31
N THR A 67 -7.86 -4.11 0.16
CA THR A 67 -8.53 -4.20 -1.15
C THR A 67 -9.30 -2.93 -1.45
N SER A 68 -9.11 -2.38 -2.65
CA SER A 68 -9.82 -1.19 -3.14
C SER A 68 -11.32 -1.43 -3.31
N PRO A 69 -12.14 -0.36 -3.40
CA PRO A 69 -13.41 -0.43 -4.10
C PRO A 69 -13.22 -0.94 -5.54
N GLN A 70 -14.31 -1.34 -6.19
CA GLN A 70 -14.25 -1.77 -7.58
C GLN A 70 -13.77 -0.62 -8.48
N CYS A 71 -12.68 -0.86 -9.21
CA CYS A 71 -12.12 0.04 -10.19
C CYS A 71 -12.83 -0.11 -11.54
N PRO A 72 -12.97 0.97 -12.32
CA PRO A 72 -13.54 0.91 -13.66
C PRO A 72 -12.59 0.18 -14.63
N ALA A 73 -13.16 -0.36 -15.72
CA ALA A 73 -12.39 -0.87 -16.84
C ALA A 73 -11.60 0.26 -17.55
N ALA A 74 -10.51 -0.11 -18.22
CA ALA A 74 -9.83 0.76 -19.15
C ALA A 74 -10.75 1.13 -20.32
N PRO A 75 -10.64 2.35 -20.89
CA PRO A 75 -11.32 2.70 -22.13
C PRO A 75 -10.95 1.74 -23.27
N PRO A 76 -11.80 1.53 -24.28
CA PRO A 76 -11.46 0.68 -25.42
C PRO A 76 -10.15 1.10 -26.10
N GLY A 77 -9.16 0.20 -26.14
CA GLY A 77 -7.82 0.49 -26.67
C GLY A 77 -6.99 1.45 -25.82
N GLY A 78 -7.42 1.73 -24.60
CA GLY A 78 -6.74 2.59 -23.63
C GLY A 78 -6.04 1.79 -22.53
N GLU A 79 -5.22 2.51 -21.76
CA GLU A 79 -4.49 2.00 -20.61
C GLU A 79 -4.92 2.78 -19.36
N LEU A 80 -4.68 2.18 -18.19
CA LEU A 80 -4.78 2.83 -16.90
C LEU A 80 -3.40 2.81 -16.23
N CYS A 81 -3.14 3.84 -15.43
CA CYS A 81 -1.96 3.89 -14.57
C CYS A 81 -2.41 3.97 -13.12
N LEU A 82 -2.06 2.95 -12.35
CA LEU A 82 -2.14 2.99 -10.89
C LEU A 82 -0.88 3.67 -10.37
N GLU A 83 -1.04 4.80 -9.70
CA GLU A 83 0.02 5.56 -9.06
C GLU A 83 -0.23 5.62 -7.56
N PHE A 84 0.80 5.40 -6.74
CA PHE A 84 0.69 5.54 -5.28
C PHE A 84 2.05 5.87 -4.68
N HIS A 85 2.01 6.52 -3.52
CA HIS A 85 3.20 6.77 -2.72
C HIS A 85 3.39 5.64 -1.72
N TYR A 86 4.64 5.25 -1.51
CA TYR A 86 5.00 4.22 -0.55
C TYR A 86 6.27 4.61 0.21
N HIS A 87 6.35 4.24 1.48
CA HIS A 87 7.53 4.41 2.32
C HIS A 87 7.98 3.04 2.85
N MET A 88 9.26 2.74 2.64
CA MET A 88 9.89 1.44 2.94
C MET A 88 11.32 1.70 3.41
N TYR A 89 11.47 1.91 4.71
CA TYR A 89 12.75 2.21 5.36
C TYR A 89 12.97 1.30 6.57
N GLY A 90 14.17 0.74 6.67
CA GLY A 90 14.58 -0.14 7.76
C GLY A 90 15.21 -1.44 7.29
N GLU A 91 16.06 -2.03 8.12
CA GLU A 91 16.85 -3.23 7.76
C GLU A 91 15.99 -4.49 7.62
N ASP A 92 14.82 -4.52 8.26
CA ASP A 92 13.92 -5.68 8.30
C ASP A 92 12.72 -5.54 7.36
N VAL A 93 12.70 -4.52 6.49
CA VAL A 93 11.61 -4.29 5.56
C VAL A 93 11.39 -5.52 4.68
N GLY A 94 10.16 -6.04 4.71
CA GLY A 94 9.77 -7.19 3.92
C GLY A 94 9.41 -6.79 2.48
N ARG A 95 8.15 -6.99 2.10
CA ARG A 95 7.69 -6.76 0.72
C ARG A 95 6.34 -6.06 0.65
N LEU A 96 6.19 -5.21 -0.34
CA LEU A 96 4.91 -4.65 -0.75
C LEU A 96 4.54 -5.23 -2.12
N ASN A 97 3.40 -5.92 -2.20
CA ASN A 97 2.86 -6.50 -3.41
C ASN A 97 1.58 -5.76 -3.82
N VAL A 98 1.36 -5.65 -5.13
CA VAL A 98 0.11 -5.19 -5.71
C VAL A 98 -0.45 -6.30 -6.58
N TYR A 99 -1.67 -6.73 -6.26
CA TYR A 99 -2.44 -7.69 -7.05
C TYR A 99 -3.58 -6.97 -7.74
N VAL A 100 -3.82 -7.34 -9.00
CA VAL A 100 -4.98 -6.87 -9.76
C VAL A 100 -5.78 -8.07 -10.24
N SER A 101 -7.09 -8.02 -10.03
CA SER A 101 -7.97 -9.16 -10.31
C SER A 101 -9.39 -8.72 -10.64
N THR A 102 -10.06 -9.46 -11.54
CA THR A 102 -11.49 -9.29 -11.80
C THR A 102 -12.36 -10.09 -10.84
N GLU A 103 -11.80 -11.13 -10.23
CA GLU A 103 -12.52 -12.11 -9.38
C GLU A 103 -11.92 -12.22 -7.96
N GLN A 104 -11.12 -11.23 -7.52
CA GLN A 104 -10.48 -11.21 -6.19
C GLN A 104 -9.50 -12.38 -5.92
N VAL A 105 -9.13 -13.18 -6.93
CA VAL A 105 -8.16 -14.27 -6.80
C VAL A 105 -7.11 -14.20 -7.90
N THR A 106 -5.98 -13.55 -7.61
CA THR A 106 -4.78 -13.58 -8.47
C THR A 106 -3.59 -14.17 -7.69
N ARG A 107 -2.88 -15.14 -8.27
CA ARG A 107 -1.75 -15.82 -7.61
C ARG A 107 -0.40 -15.10 -7.75
N HIS A 108 -0.25 -14.24 -8.75
CA HIS A 108 1.01 -13.55 -9.04
C HIS A 108 0.82 -12.02 -8.92
N PRO A 109 1.70 -11.32 -8.20
CA PRO A 109 1.60 -9.88 -8.09
C PRO A 109 1.85 -9.22 -9.45
N THR A 110 1.07 -8.18 -9.76
CA THR A 110 1.30 -7.30 -10.91
C THR A 110 2.51 -6.41 -10.67
N TRP A 111 2.79 -6.07 -9.41
CA TRP A 111 3.95 -5.30 -9.00
C TRP A 111 4.43 -5.75 -7.62
N THR A 112 5.76 -5.75 -7.42
CA THR A 112 6.38 -6.07 -6.13
C THR A 112 7.56 -5.14 -5.88
N MET A 113 7.67 -4.67 -4.64
CA MET A 113 8.86 -4.00 -4.12
C MET A 113 9.31 -4.67 -2.83
N SER A 114 10.62 -4.84 -2.65
CA SER A 114 11.19 -5.61 -1.53
C SER A 114 12.35 -4.88 -0.87
N GLY A 115 12.48 -5.02 0.45
CA GLY A 115 13.59 -4.50 1.24
C GLY A 115 13.60 -2.98 1.40
N ASN A 116 14.63 -2.50 2.09
CA ASN A 116 14.87 -1.08 2.30
C ASN A 116 14.97 -0.31 0.96
N LYS A 117 14.38 0.88 0.91
CA LYS A 117 14.53 1.83 -0.21
C LYS A 117 15.26 3.08 0.25
N SER A 118 14.59 3.89 1.04
CA SER A 118 15.06 5.19 1.48
C SER A 118 14.09 5.71 2.53
N ASP A 119 14.58 6.61 3.39
CA ASP A 119 13.73 7.35 4.33
C ASP A 119 13.08 8.55 3.62
N VAL A 120 12.35 8.27 2.54
CA VAL A 120 11.50 9.21 1.83
C VAL A 120 10.29 8.47 1.24
N TRP A 121 9.21 9.20 1.01
CA TRP A 121 8.11 8.71 0.18
C TRP A 121 8.59 8.51 -1.26
N ASN A 122 8.43 7.30 -1.76
CA ASN A 122 8.73 6.90 -3.13
C ASN A 122 7.42 6.77 -3.91
N ILE A 123 7.48 6.97 -5.22
CA ILE A 123 6.32 6.81 -6.11
C ILE A 123 6.40 5.50 -6.89
N ALA A 124 5.30 4.74 -6.89
CA ALA A 124 5.12 3.58 -7.74
C ALA A 124 4.13 3.90 -8.86
N ARG A 125 4.41 3.39 -10.06
CA ARG A 125 3.54 3.47 -11.23
C ARG A 125 3.38 2.08 -11.82
N VAL A 126 2.14 1.60 -11.87
CA VAL A 126 1.81 0.24 -12.33
C VAL A 126 0.88 0.37 -13.54
N PRO A 127 1.36 0.01 -14.75
CA PRO A 127 0.53 0.04 -15.95
C PRO A 127 -0.50 -1.10 -15.93
N LEU A 128 -1.75 -0.81 -16.26
CA LEU A 128 -2.89 -1.72 -16.20
C LEU A 128 -3.70 -1.68 -17.50
N THR A 129 -4.08 -2.84 -18.02
CA THR A 129 -4.78 -3.00 -19.31
C THR A 129 -6.09 -3.80 -19.20
N PHE A 130 -6.81 -3.66 -18.09
CA PHE A 130 -8.01 -4.43 -17.80
C PHE A 130 -9.24 -3.90 -18.56
N ASP A 131 -9.88 -4.75 -19.37
CA ASP A 131 -11.07 -4.44 -20.16
C ASP A 131 -12.40 -4.62 -19.41
N ARG A 132 -12.33 -4.99 -18.13
CA ARG A 132 -13.48 -5.19 -17.23
C ARG A 132 -13.19 -4.54 -15.87
N PRO A 133 -14.25 -4.20 -15.10
CA PRO A 133 -14.07 -3.75 -13.72
C PRO A 133 -13.23 -4.74 -12.90
N PHE A 134 -12.36 -4.21 -12.05
CA PHE A 134 -11.36 -5.00 -11.32
C PHE A 134 -11.17 -4.45 -9.90
N TYR A 135 -10.39 -5.15 -9.09
CA TYR A 135 -9.96 -4.73 -7.76
C TYR A 135 -8.44 -4.68 -7.70
N VAL A 136 -7.92 -3.73 -6.92
CA VAL A 136 -6.51 -3.64 -6.55
C VAL A 136 -6.38 -4.07 -5.10
N GLU A 137 -5.47 -5.00 -4.82
CA GLU A 137 -5.12 -5.41 -3.47
C GLU A 137 -3.66 -5.07 -3.19
N PHE A 138 -3.43 -4.29 -2.14
CA PHE A 138 -2.13 -4.03 -1.56
C PHE A 138 -1.86 -5.05 -0.46
N GLU A 139 -0.79 -5.82 -0.59
CA GLU A 139 -0.35 -6.79 0.41
C GLU A 139 1.02 -6.38 0.94
N ALA A 140 1.09 -6.08 2.24
CA ALA A 140 2.34 -5.94 2.96
C ALA A 140 2.71 -7.29 3.59
N VAL A 141 3.96 -7.70 3.40
CA VAL A 141 4.54 -8.92 3.96
C VAL A 141 5.63 -8.52 4.93
N ILE A 142 5.49 -8.91 6.20
CA ILE A 142 6.48 -8.62 7.25
C ILE A 142 7.79 -9.36 6.98
N GLY A 143 8.90 -8.65 7.13
CA GLY A 143 10.25 -9.21 7.07
C GLY A 143 10.68 -9.87 8.39
N GLY A 144 11.99 -9.94 8.63
CA GLY A 144 12.55 -10.73 9.74
C GLY A 144 12.55 -10.08 11.12
N GLY A 145 12.16 -8.81 11.23
CA GLY A 145 12.34 -8.02 12.44
C GLY A 145 11.51 -6.73 12.50
N PRO A 146 11.64 -5.97 13.60
CA PRO A 146 10.74 -4.88 13.93
C PRO A 146 10.97 -3.58 13.14
N LYS A 147 12.09 -3.45 12.42
CA LYS A 147 12.38 -2.25 11.61
C LYS A 147 11.94 -2.45 10.17
N GLY A 148 10.66 -2.81 10.01
CA GLY A 148 10.14 -3.34 8.76
C GLY A 148 8.83 -2.73 8.32
N ASP A 149 8.47 -1.55 8.83
CA ASP A 149 7.19 -0.91 8.53
C ASP A 149 7.10 -0.57 7.05
N ILE A 150 5.89 -0.72 6.51
CA ILE A 150 5.56 -0.38 5.13
C ILE A 150 4.34 0.52 5.17
N ALA A 151 4.45 1.71 4.57
CA ALA A 151 3.34 2.67 4.45
C ALA A 151 2.97 2.91 3.00
N ILE A 152 1.69 3.20 2.75
CA ILE A 152 1.18 3.69 1.48
C ILE A 152 0.29 4.92 1.67
N ASP A 153 0.30 5.79 0.68
CA ASP A 153 -0.52 6.99 0.64
C ASP A 153 -0.82 7.42 -0.83
N ASP A 154 -1.76 8.34 -1.02
CA ASP A 154 -2.03 9.01 -2.30
C ASP A 154 -2.26 8.06 -3.49
N VAL A 155 -3.10 7.05 -3.29
CA VAL A 155 -3.43 6.06 -4.32
C VAL A 155 -4.36 6.66 -5.37
N THR A 156 -3.91 6.72 -6.62
CA THR A 156 -4.64 7.29 -7.74
C THR A 156 -4.67 6.31 -8.91
N LEU A 157 -5.86 6.12 -9.49
CA LEU A 157 -6.02 5.41 -10.76
C LEU A 157 -6.38 6.44 -11.83
N ARG A 158 -5.48 6.65 -12.81
CA ARG A 158 -5.68 7.61 -13.89
C ARG A 158 -5.75 6.91 -15.24
N GLY A 159 -6.49 7.50 -16.18
CA GLY A 159 -6.48 7.06 -17.57
C GLY A 159 -5.19 7.47 -18.28
N GLY A 160 -4.69 6.59 -19.15
CA GLY A 160 -3.46 6.78 -19.91
C GLY A 160 -2.28 5.97 -19.36
N SER A 161 -1.14 6.10 -20.04
CA SER A 161 0.07 5.38 -19.71
C SER A 161 0.68 5.86 -18.38
N CYS A 162 1.40 4.95 -17.74
CA CYS A 162 2.45 5.30 -16.78
C CYS A 162 3.68 5.82 -17.53
#